data_AF-A0A3D1V1I5-F1
#
_entry.id   AF-A0A3D1V1I5-F1
#
_cell.length_a   1.000
_cell.length_b   1.000
_cell.length_c   1.000
_cell.angle_alpha   90.00
_cell.angle_beta   90.00
_cell.angle_gamma   90.00
#
_symmetry.space_group_name_H-M   'P 1'
#
loop_
_entity.id
_entity.type
_entity.pdbx_description
1 polymer ?
#
loop_
_entity_poly.entity_id
_entity_poly.type
_entity_poly.pdbx_seq_one_letter_code
_entity_poly.pdbx_strand_id
1 'polypeptide(L)'
;MDSGSRDDLGVVTEGSFSAGLTVRLNGGSAEDLQVGSFVVLEGERDRYFSLVNDLQLRMTDPGVATDPPVESEFIRESLRGIHTFTAATVRPSLVVEGKDDVLGAGPRAVRTIPSHFARMRRARAEDFDVVFGQEGDERFSVGSPIAMDDAKVTIDLRKLIERPSGIFGQTGTGKSVLTRLILFGLIRANISSALIFDMHDEYADERRDKPGIPGLRDLFDST
;
A
#
# COMPACT_ATOMS: atom_id res chain seq x y z
N MET A 1 24.49 -0.46 -14.38
CA MET A 1 23.64 -0.79 -15.54
C MET A 1 22.21 -0.59 -15.10
N ASP A 2 21.47 0.17 -15.89
CA ASP A 2 20.30 0.96 -15.52
C ASP A 2 19.11 0.10 -15.05
N SER A 3 18.89 0.05 -13.74
CA SER A 3 17.68 -0.52 -13.13
C SER A 3 16.54 0.49 -13.04
N GLY A 4 16.71 1.72 -13.58
CA GLY A 4 15.76 2.82 -13.45
C GLY A 4 14.51 2.68 -14.33
N SER A 5 14.51 1.83 -15.36
CA SER A 5 13.42 1.79 -16.34
C SER A 5 12.23 0.89 -15.96
N ARG A 6 12.39 -0.06 -15.04
CA ARG A 6 11.30 -1.00 -14.67
C ARG A 6 10.35 -0.45 -13.60
N ASP A 7 10.82 0.50 -12.81
CA ASP A 7 10.01 1.07 -11.73
C ASP A 7 9.21 2.30 -12.16
N ASP A 8 9.55 2.93 -13.29
CA ASP A 8 8.84 4.11 -13.81
C ASP A 8 7.53 3.71 -14.49
N LEU A 9 6.42 4.09 -13.86
CA LEU A 9 5.07 3.68 -14.26
C LEU A 9 4.37 4.73 -15.10
N GLY A 10 4.80 6.00 -15.07
CA GLY A 10 4.12 7.07 -15.81
C GLY A 10 4.26 8.45 -15.19
N VAL A 11 3.43 9.39 -15.65
CA VAL A 11 3.50 10.80 -15.23
C VAL A 11 2.14 11.39 -14.88
N VAL A 12 2.10 12.25 -13.87
CA VAL A 12 0.89 12.99 -13.47
C VAL A 12 0.46 13.92 -14.60
N THR A 13 -0.79 13.84 -15.05
CA THR A 13 -1.31 14.68 -16.15
C THR A 13 -2.36 15.67 -15.70
N GLU A 14 -3.12 15.36 -14.65
CA GLU A 14 -4.17 16.22 -14.11
C GLU A 14 -4.62 15.71 -12.73
N GLY A 15 -5.55 16.42 -12.09
CA GLY A 15 -6.22 15.96 -10.88
C GLY A 15 -6.38 17.05 -9.84
N SER A 16 -6.81 16.64 -8.64
CA SER A 16 -6.95 17.53 -7.50
C SER A 16 -6.66 16.79 -6.19
N PHE A 17 -6.41 17.55 -5.13
CA PHE A 17 -6.18 16.96 -3.80
C PHE A 17 -7.37 16.12 -3.31
N SER A 18 -8.61 16.55 -3.58
CA SER A 18 -9.82 15.86 -3.11
C SER A 18 -10.21 14.66 -3.96
N ALA A 19 -10.11 14.76 -5.29
CA ALA A 19 -10.50 13.70 -6.21
C ALA A 19 -9.39 12.66 -6.45
N GLY A 20 -8.14 13.01 -6.16
CA GLY A 20 -6.96 12.23 -6.56
C GLY A 20 -6.31 12.78 -7.83
N LEU A 21 -5.17 12.20 -8.16
CA LEU A 21 -4.34 12.58 -9.30
C LEU A 21 -4.44 11.53 -10.39
N THR A 22 -4.57 11.99 -11.63
CA THR A 22 -4.56 11.14 -12.82
C THR A 22 -3.13 11.00 -13.31
N VAL A 23 -2.65 9.77 -13.39
CA VAL A 23 -1.32 9.44 -13.92
C VAL A 23 -1.51 8.71 -15.23
N ARG A 24 -0.93 9.23 -16.32
CA ARG A 24 -0.86 8.52 -17.59
C ARG A 24 0.25 7.48 -17.50
N LEU A 25 -0.09 6.22 -17.70
CA LEU A 25 0.85 5.11 -17.59
C LEU A 25 1.75 5.01 -18.83
N ASN A 26 2.97 4.54 -18.61
CA ASN A 26 3.90 4.17 -19.68
C ASN A 26 3.38 2.93 -20.42
N GLY A 27 3.77 2.78 -21.69
CA GLY A 27 3.34 1.66 -22.52
C GLY A 27 3.80 0.32 -21.93
N GLY A 28 2.85 -0.54 -21.56
CA GLY A 28 3.10 -1.87 -20.98
C GLY A 28 2.86 -1.96 -19.47
N SER A 29 2.85 -0.84 -18.73
CA SER A 29 2.76 -0.86 -17.26
C SER A 29 1.34 -1.10 -16.70
N ALA A 30 0.32 -1.12 -17.55
CA ALA A 30 -1.08 -1.22 -17.13
C ALA A 30 -1.44 -2.58 -16.53
N GLU A 31 -0.96 -3.67 -17.13
CA GLU A 31 -1.29 -5.04 -16.69
C GLU A 31 -0.46 -5.44 -15.47
N ASP A 32 0.72 -4.84 -15.30
CA ASP A 32 1.60 -5.06 -14.15
C ASP A 32 1.21 -4.26 -12.91
N LEU A 33 0.24 -3.34 -13.03
CA LEU A 33 -0.21 -2.48 -11.94
C LEU A 33 -1.58 -2.95 -11.45
N GLN A 34 -1.69 -3.21 -10.16
CA GLN A 34 -2.96 -3.62 -9.54
C GLN A 34 -3.57 -2.46 -8.75
N VAL A 35 -4.90 -2.38 -8.72
CA VAL A 35 -5.61 -1.50 -7.78
C VAL A 35 -5.23 -1.90 -6.34
N GLY A 36 -4.95 -0.91 -5.51
CA GLY A 36 -4.40 -1.10 -4.16
C GLY A 36 -2.88 -1.20 -4.10
N SER A 37 -2.18 -1.13 -5.24
CA SER A 37 -0.72 -1.06 -5.24
C SER A 37 -0.23 0.26 -4.65
N PHE A 38 0.88 0.20 -3.91
CA PHE A 38 1.55 1.36 -3.38
C PHE A 38 2.54 1.92 -4.42
N VAL A 39 2.51 3.24 -4.60
CA VAL A 39 3.34 3.96 -5.55
C VAL A 39 3.89 5.24 -4.92
N VAL A 40 4.98 5.75 -5.47
CA VAL A 40 5.57 7.02 -5.06
C VAL A 40 5.47 8.01 -6.21
N LEU A 41 4.92 9.19 -5.93
CA LEU A 41 4.99 10.32 -6.84
C LEU A 41 6.20 11.19 -6.48
N GLU A 42 7.06 11.44 -7.45
CA GLU A 42 8.28 12.21 -7.30
C GLU A 42 8.02 13.66 -7.73
N GLY A 43 7.71 14.52 -6.74
CA GLY A 43 7.61 15.95 -6.95
C GLY A 43 8.99 16.63 -6.94
N GLU A 44 9.02 17.93 -7.25
CA GLU A 44 10.25 18.71 -7.29
C GLU A 44 10.92 18.91 -5.92
N ARG A 45 10.13 18.79 -4.85
CA ARG A 45 10.57 19.03 -3.47
C ARG A 45 10.24 17.87 -2.55
N ASP A 46 9.08 17.27 -2.76
CA ASP A 46 8.50 16.27 -1.89
C ASP A 46 8.27 14.96 -2.65
N ARG A 47 8.43 13.84 -1.95
CA ARG A 47 7.98 12.52 -2.41
C ARG A 47 6.69 12.13 -1.71
N TYR A 48 5.72 11.66 -2.49
CA TYR A 48 4.38 11.34 -2.01
C TYR A 48 4.14 9.84 -2.05
N PHE A 49 4.07 9.20 -0.87
CA PHE A 49 3.64 7.82 -0.75
C PHE A 49 2.12 7.74 -0.94
N SER A 50 1.71 6.94 -1.92
CA SER A 50 0.38 7.01 -2.52
C SER A 50 -0.18 5.63 -2.83
N LEU A 51 -1.50 5.56 -3.00
CA LEU A 51 -2.21 4.33 -3.35
C LEU A 51 -2.86 4.47 -4.73
N VAL A 52 -2.77 3.42 -5.56
CA VAL A 52 -3.55 3.31 -6.80
C VAL A 52 -4.99 2.94 -6.44
N ASN A 53 -5.93 3.83 -6.72
CA ASN A 53 -7.35 3.62 -6.42
C ASN A 53 -8.13 3.00 -7.59
N ASP A 54 -7.71 3.30 -8.82
CA ASP A 54 -8.45 2.90 -10.02
C ASP A 54 -7.54 2.88 -11.26
N LEU A 55 -7.92 2.10 -12.27
CA LEU A 55 -7.27 1.98 -13.56
C LEU A 55 -8.29 2.15 -14.68
N GLN A 56 -7.99 3.03 -15.64
CA GLN A 56 -8.93 3.44 -16.68
C GLN A 56 -8.26 3.42 -18.06
N LEU A 57 -8.98 2.92 -19.07
CA LEU A 57 -8.60 3.13 -20.47
C LEU A 57 -9.14 4.48 -20.93
N ARG A 58 -8.25 5.35 -21.41
CA ARG A 58 -8.59 6.67 -21.92
C ARG A 58 -8.20 6.78 -23.38
N MET A 59 -8.89 7.68 -24.06
CA MET A 59 -8.66 7.98 -25.46
C MET A 59 -8.75 9.49 -25.70
N THR A 60 -7.98 10.00 -26.66
CA THR A 60 -8.07 11.40 -27.09
C THR A 60 -9.11 11.60 -28.18
N ASP A 61 -9.36 10.57 -29.00
CA ASP A 61 -10.31 10.58 -30.11
C ASP A 61 -11.42 9.54 -29.87
N PRO A 62 -12.68 9.97 -29.64
CA PRO A 62 -13.82 9.06 -29.48
C PRO A 62 -14.09 8.17 -30.69
N GLY A 63 -13.63 8.55 -31.89
CA GLY A 63 -13.78 7.75 -33.11
C GLY A 63 -13.17 6.36 -32.99
N VAL A 64 -12.08 6.24 -32.23
CA VAL A 64 -11.39 4.95 -32.00
C VAL A 64 -12.28 3.93 -31.27
N ALA A 65 -13.17 4.39 -30.38
CA ALA A 65 -14.12 3.50 -29.71
C ALA A 65 -15.30 3.13 -30.61
N THR A 66 -15.65 3.99 -31.57
CA THR A 66 -16.78 3.77 -32.48
C THR A 66 -16.39 2.78 -33.59
N ASP A 67 -15.15 2.86 -34.08
CA ASP A 67 -14.61 1.96 -35.10
C ASP A 67 -13.20 1.48 -34.68
N PRO A 68 -13.10 0.46 -33.81
CA PRO A 68 -11.82 -0.02 -33.31
C PRO A 68 -11.03 -0.74 -34.42
N PRO A 69 -9.72 -0.50 -34.56
CA PRO A 69 -8.90 -1.13 -35.60
C PRO A 69 -8.54 -2.58 -35.23
N VAL A 70 -9.54 -3.46 -35.23
CA VAL A 70 -9.37 -4.87 -34.85
C VAL A 70 -8.53 -5.62 -35.89
N GLU A 71 -8.71 -5.30 -37.17
CA GLU A 71 -8.10 -6.01 -38.31
C GLU A 71 -6.66 -5.58 -38.62
N SER A 72 -6.22 -4.41 -38.15
CA SER A 72 -4.90 -3.85 -38.52
C SER A 72 -4.02 -3.63 -37.30
N GLU A 73 -3.01 -4.50 -37.15
CA GLU A 73 -1.97 -4.37 -36.12
C GLU A 73 -1.18 -3.07 -36.27
N PHE A 74 -0.88 -2.66 -37.51
CA PHE A 74 -0.17 -1.40 -37.78
C PHE A 74 -0.93 -0.17 -37.29
N ILE A 75 -2.25 -0.10 -37.55
CA ILE A 75 -3.08 1.01 -37.06
C ILE A 75 -3.17 0.97 -35.55
N ARG A 76 -3.36 -0.21 -34.94
CA ARG A 76 -3.41 -0.37 -33.49
C ARG A 76 -2.14 0.15 -32.81
N GLU A 77 -0.98 -0.20 -33.33
CA GLU A 77 0.30 0.26 -32.77
C GLU A 77 0.51 1.78 -32.98
N SER A 78 0.04 2.33 -34.10
CA SER A 78 0.10 3.78 -34.37
C SER A 78 -0.80 4.60 -33.44
N LEU A 79 -1.94 4.05 -33.01
CA LEU A 79 -2.85 4.70 -32.07
C LEU A 79 -2.38 4.57 -30.60
N ARG A 80 -1.66 3.50 -30.27
CA ARG A 80 -1.21 3.20 -28.91
C ARG A 80 -0.27 4.30 -28.41
N GLY A 81 -0.55 4.80 -27.22
CA GLY A 81 0.29 5.83 -26.59
C GLY A 81 0.18 7.22 -27.22
N ILE A 82 -0.61 7.42 -28.29
CA ILE A 82 -0.95 8.74 -28.84
C ILE A 82 -2.44 9.01 -28.58
N HIS A 83 -3.29 8.14 -29.13
CA HIS A 83 -4.74 8.27 -29.11
C HIS A 83 -5.43 7.38 -28.09
N THR A 84 -4.79 6.28 -27.68
CA THR A 84 -5.29 5.38 -26.63
C THR A 84 -4.19 5.16 -25.58
N PHE A 85 -4.54 5.30 -24.31
CA PHE A 85 -3.60 5.12 -23.20
C PHE A 85 -4.32 4.68 -21.93
N THR A 86 -3.58 4.06 -21.02
CA THR A 86 -4.10 3.74 -19.68
C THR A 86 -3.76 4.87 -18.72
N ALA A 87 -4.70 5.20 -17.85
CA ALA A 87 -4.51 6.13 -16.75
C ALA A 87 -4.81 5.45 -15.42
N ALA A 88 -4.04 5.77 -14.39
CA ALA A 88 -4.30 5.38 -13.01
C ALA A 88 -4.81 6.60 -12.22
N THR A 89 -5.82 6.38 -11.38
CA THR A 89 -6.18 7.36 -10.34
C THR A 89 -5.40 7.04 -9.08
N VAL A 90 -4.60 7.99 -8.61
CA VAL A 90 -3.67 7.83 -7.50
C VAL A 90 -4.02 8.82 -6.41
N ARG A 91 -4.03 8.37 -5.15
CA ARG A 91 -4.27 9.22 -3.99
C ARG A 91 -3.03 9.36 -3.12
N PRO A 92 -2.41 10.55 -3.09
CA PRO A 92 -1.36 10.88 -2.13
C PRO A 92 -1.86 10.73 -0.69
N SER A 93 -1.10 10.01 0.13
CA SER A 93 -1.46 9.75 1.53
C SER A 93 -0.45 10.37 2.50
N LEU A 94 0.84 10.20 2.22
CA LEU A 94 1.93 10.73 3.07
C LEU A 94 3.01 11.42 2.24
N VAL A 95 3.61 12.47 2.80
CA VAL A 95 4.89 13.02 2.36
C VAL A 95 5.99 12.33 3.15
N VAL A 96 6.95 11.70 2.47
CA VAL A 96 8.00 10.87 3.10
C VAL A 96 9.37 11.54 3.11
N GLU A 97 9.64 12.44 2.17
CA GLU A 97 10.87 13.24 2.12
C GLU A 97 10.52 14.59 1.55
N GLY A 98 10.86 15.68 2.24
CA GLY A 98 10.79 17.04 1.73
C GLY A 98 12.14 17.76 1.81
N LYS A 99 12.40 18.71 0.91
CA LYS A 99 13.62 19.54 0.91
C LYS A 99 13.89 20.28 2.23
N ASP A 100 12.83 20.54 2.98
CA ASP A 100 12.86 21.26 4.26
C ASP A 100 12.75 20.33 5.49
N ASP A 101 12.76 18.99 5.31
CA ASP A 101 12.65 18.08 6.45
C ASP A 101 13.94 18.08 7.28
N VAL A 102 13.77 18.33 8.57
CA VAL A 102 14.79 17.99 9.57
C VAL A 102 14.92 16.48 9.56
N LEU A 103 16.16 15.96 9.41
CA LEU A 103 16.46 14.54 9.50
C LEU A 103 15.72 13.91 10.70
N GLY A 104 14.80 12.99 10.43
CA GLY A 104 14.04 12.26 11.44
C GLY A 104 12.61 12.75 11.75
N ALA A 105 12.06 13.74 11.03
CA ALA A 105 10.68 14.21 11.25
C ALA A 105 9.58 13.15 10.92
N GLY A 106 9.95 12.09 10.20
CA GLY A 106 9.05 11.00 9.83
C GLY A 106 7.99 11.40 8.78
N PRO A 107 7.16 10.45 8.33
CA PRO A 107 6.14 10.72 7.33
C PRO A 107 5.06 11.68 7.84
N ARG A 108 4.62 12.60 7.00
CA ARG A 108 3.61 13.63 7.33
C ARG A 108 2.37 13.51 6.45
N ALA A 109 1.22 13.90 6.99
CA ALA A 109 -0.01 13.97 6.21
C ALA A 109 0.14 14.94 5.04
N VAL A 110 -0.31 14.52 3.86
CA VAL A 110 -0.25 15.33 2.65
C VAL A 110 -1.17 16.53 2.75
N ARG A 111 -0.64 17.72 2.42
CA ARG A 111 -1.39 18.98 2.33
C ARG A 111 -1.25 19.68 0.97
N THR A 112 -0.44 19.10 0.08
CA THR A 112 -0.09 19.64 -1.24
C THR A 112 -0.13 18.50 -2.26
N ILE A 113 -0.02 18.83 -3.54
CA ILE A 113 0.10 17.84 -4.62
C ILE A 113 1.35 18.14 -5.44
N PRO A 114 1.97 17.13 -6.05
CA PRO A 114 3.09 17.35 -6.97
C PRO A 114 2.65 18.17 -8.19
N SER A 115 3.64 18.75 -8.89
CA SER A 115 3.42 19.45 -10.16
C SER A 115 3.02 18.49 -11.29
N HIS A 116 2.52 19.07 -12.38
CA HIS A 116 2.30 18.31 -13.62
C HIS A 116 3.58 17.61 -14.05
N PHE A 117 3.42 16.43 -14.64
CA PHE A 117 4.46 15.55 -15.14
C PHE A 117 5.39 14.98 -14.06
N ALA A 118 5.06 15.13 -12.79
CA ALA A 118 5.72 14.39 -11.72
C ALA A 118 5.67 12.89 -12.03
N ARG A 119 6.82 12.23 -11.86
CA ARG A 119 6.98 10.82 -12.19
C ARG A 119 6.31 9.96 -11.13
N MET A 120 5.68 8.88 -11.57
CA MET A 120 5.16 7.84 -10.69
C MET A 120 6.04 6.62 -10.82
N ARG A 121 6.51 6.10 -9.69
CA ARG A 121 7.21 4.83 -9.63
C ARG A 121 6.58 3.85 -8.66
N ARG A 122 6.87 2.56 -8.81
CA ARG A 122 6.50 1.55 -7.82
C ARG A 122 7.17 1.87 -6.47
N ALA A 123 6.43 1.66 -5.38
CA ALA A 123 7.01 1.75 -4.03
C ALA A 123 8.00 0.60 -3.81
N ARG A 124 9.09 0.90 -3.10
CA ARG A 124 10.14 -0.06 -2.72
C ARG A 124 10.05 -0.38 -1.23
N ALA A 125 10.65 -1.48 -0.79
CA ALA A 125 10.73 -1.81 0.63
C ALA A 125 11.27 -0.65 1.49
N GLU A 126 12.24 0.11 0.97
CA GLU A 126 12.78 1.31 1.62
C GLU A 126 11.72 2.41 1.84
N ASP A 127 10.78 2.60 0.90
CA ASP A 127 9.70 3.56 1.07
C ASP A 127 8.73 3.11 2.18
N PHE A 128 8.52 1.80 2.32
CA PHE A 128 7.74 1.22 3.42
C PHE A 128 8.46 1.37 4.76
N ASP A 129 9.77 1.17 4.81
CA ASP A 129 10.55 1.36 6.02
C ASP A 129 10.48 2.81 6.52
N VAL A 130 10.45 3.80 5.61
CA VAL A 130 10.26 5.21 6.00
C VAL A 130 8.86 5.46 6.57
N VAL A 131 7.83 4.84 5.99
CA VAL A 131 6.42 5.06 6.40
C VAL A 131 6.05 4.27 7.65
N PHE A 132 6.27 2.97 7.60
CA PHE A 132 5.84 2.00 8.60
C PHE A 132 6.95 1.69 9.61
N GLY A 133 8.21 2.02 9.34
CA GLY A 133 9.33 1.70 10.21
C GLY A 133 9.82 0.26 10.04
N GLN A 134 11.10 0.05 10.32
CA GLN A 134 11.71 -1.28 10.33
C GLN A 134 11.24 -2.11 11.53
N GLU A 135 11.15 -3.42 11.31
CA GLU A 135 10.79 -4.37 12.36
C GLU A 135 11.86 -4.39 13.47
N GLY A 136 11.40 -4.39 14.71
CA GLY A 136 12.25 -4.41 15.90
C GLY A 136 11.45 -4.87 17.12
N ASP A 137 12.01 -4.70 18.32
CA ASP A 137 11.40 -5.23 19.54
C ASP A 137 10.01 -4.65 19.82
N GLU A 138 9.82 -3.34 19.61
CA GLU A 138 8.54 -2.65 19.81
C GLU A 138 7.79 -2.34 18.50
N ARG A 139 8.44 -2.50 17.34
CA ARG A 139 7.84 -2.35 16.01
C ARG A 139 7.59 -3.70 15.39
N PHE A 140 6.35 -4.16 15.47
CA PHE A 140 5.98 -5.53 15.16
C PHE A 140 5.34 -5.62 13.77
N SER A 141 5.83 -6.54 12.94
CA SER A 141 5.29 -6.79 11.60
C SER A 141 3.97 -7.53 11.67
N VAL A 142 2.91 -6.97 11.07
CA VAL A 142 1.57 -7.60 11.00
C VAL A 142 1.30 -8.29 9.67
N GLY A 143 2.19 -8.16 8.69
CA GLY A 143 2.10 -8.80 7.39
C GLY A 143 2.70 -7.95 6.27
N SER A 144 2.44 -8.38 5.04
CA SER A 144 2.88 -7.70 3.82
C SER A 144 1.68 -7.25 2.99
N PRO A 145 1.78 -6.14 2.24
CA PRO A 145 0.79 -5.79 1.23
C PRO A 145 0.65 -6.90 0.19
N ILE A 146 -0.58 -7.14 -0.29
CA ILE A 146 -0.87 -8.19 -1.29
C ILE A 146 -0.04 -8.02 -2.58
N ALA A 147 0.21 -6.78 -2.98
CA ALA A 147 0.97 -6.46 -4.19
C ALA A 147 2.50 -6.45 -3.97
N MET A 148 2.99 -6.70 -2.75
CA MET A 148 4.40 -6.53 -2.40
C MET A 148 4.84 -7.42 -1.23
N ASP A 149 5.34 -8.61 -1.54
CA ASP A 149 5.72 -9.61 -0.53
C ASP A 149 6.96 -9.23 0.30
N ASP A 150 7.88 -8.46 -0.29
CA ASP A 150 9.14 -8.04 0.31
C ASP A 150 9.00 -6.84 1.26
N ALA A 151 7.86 -6.14 1.22
CA ALA A 151 7.57 -5.03 2.13
C ALA A 151 6.82 -5.51 3.37
N LYS A 152 7.21 -5.00 4.54
CA LYS A 152 6.55 -5.28 5.81
C LYS A 152 5.74 -4.08 6.28
N VAL A 153 4.50 -4.34 6.70
CA VAL A 153 3.70 -3.36 7.45
C VAL A 153 3.95 -3.62 8.92
N THR A 154 4.63 -2.68 9.59
CA THR A 154 4.89 -2.77 11.03
C THR A 154 4.04 -1.78 11.81
N ILE A 155 3.73 -2.15 13.05
CA ILE A 155 2.98 -1.34 14.01
C ILE A 155 3.88 -1.05 15.21
N ASP A 156 3.90 0.21 15.64
CA ASP A 156 4.50 0.63 16.89
C ASP A 156 3.59 0.20 18.05
N LEU A 157 3.96 -0.89 18.72
CA LEU A 157 3.17 -1.51 19.77
C LEU A 157 3.05 -0.60 21.01
N ARG A 158 4.07 0.20 21.30
CA ARG A 158 4.05 1.15 22.41
C ARG A 158 3.02 2.25 22.17
N LYS A 159 2.98 2.81 20.96
CA LYS A 159 1.93 3.77 20.58
C LYS A 159 0.54 3.15 20.52
N LEU A 160 0.43 1.88 20.14
CA LEU A 160 -0.85 1.18 20.05
C LEU A 160 -1.55 1.08 21.41
N ILE A 161 -0.80 0.89 22.51
CA ILE A 161 -1.35 0.77 23.86
C ILE A 161 -1.60 2.10 24.56
N GLU A 162 -1.07 3.22 24.04
CA GLU A 162 -1.30 4.55 24.60
C GLU A 162 -2.75 5.04 24.44
N ARG A 163 -3.50 4.44 23.51
CA ARG A 163 -4.88 4.82 23.20
C ARG A 163 -5.77 3.60 23.02
N PRO A 164 -7.08 3.71 23.35
CA PRO A 164 -8.03 2.66 23.03
C PRO A 164 -8.03 2.36 21.53
N SER A 165 -7.84 1.09 21.19
CA SER A 165 -7.81 0.60 19.82
C SER A 165 -8.96 -0.37 19.57
N GLY A 166 -9.55 -0.34 18.38
CA GLY A 166 -10.64 -1.23 17.99
C GLY A 166 -10.32 -1.94 16.68
N ILE A 167 -10.50 -3.26 16.64
CA ILE A 167 -10.32 -4.08 15.43
C ILE A 167 -11.70 -4.47 14.90
N PHE A 168 -12.03 -4.00 13.71
CA PHE A 168 -13.32 -4.20 13.07
C PHE A 168 -13.18 -5.04 11.81
N GLY A 169 -14.16 -5.89 11.53
CA GLY A 169 -14.20 -6.73 10.35
C GLY A 169 -15.49 -7.54 10.30
N GLN A 170 -15.91 -7.91 9.09
CA GLN A 170 -17.04 -8.83 8.91
C GLN A 170 -16.65 -10.24 9.40
N THR A 171 -17.64 -11.07 9.67
CA THR A 171 -17.38 -12.47 10.05
C THR A 171 -16.60 -13.18 8.94
N GLY A 172 -15.50 -13.84 9.31
CA GLY A 172 -14.66 -14.56 8.35
C GLY A 172 -13.51 -13.76 7.74
N THR A 173 -13.39 -12.46 7.99
CA THR A 173 -12.32 -11.61 7.39
C THR A 173 -11.01 -11.61 8.19
N GLY A 174 -10.80 -12.58 9.07
CA GLY A 174 -9.57 -12.71 9.85
C GLY A 174 -9.44 -11.80 11.07
N LYS A 175 -10.52 -11.18 11.57
CA LYS A 175 -10.50 -10.34 12.78
C LYS A 175 -9.79 -11.01 13.96
N SER A 176 -10.20 -12.22 14.33
CA SER A 176 -9.60 -12.95 15.47
C SER A 176 -8.14 -13.32 15.23
N VAL A 177 -7.76 -13.57 13.96
CA VAL A 177 -6.37 -13.85 13.58
C VAL A 177 -5.50 -12.61 13.76
N LEU A 178 -5.95 -11.45 13.27
CA LEU A 178 -5.23 -10.18 13.44
C LEU A 178 -5.12 -9.78 14.91
N THR A 179 -6.21 -9.91 15.67
CA THR A 179 -6.20 -9.65 17.12
C THR A 179 -5.18 -10.54 17.83
N ARG A 180 -5.16 -11.85 17.53
CA ARG A 180 -4.19 -12.78 18.12
C ARG A 180 -2.76 -12.42 17.74
N LEU A 181 -2.51 -12.04 16.49
CA LEU A 181 -1.19 -11.62 16.02
C LEU A 181 -0.68 -10.38 16.75
N ILE A 182 -1.55 -9.39 16.98
CA ILE A 182 -1.22 -8.18 17.76
C ILE A 182 -0.97 -8.53 19.24
N LEU A 183 -1.81 -9.37 19.84
CA LEU A 183 -1.63 -9.82 21.23
C LEU A 183 -0.31 -10.57 21.41
N PHE A 184 0.04 -11.45 20.45
CA PHE A 184 1.35 -12.09 20.42
C PHE A 184 2.48 -11.06 20.39
N GLY A 185 2.38 -10.05 19.52
CA GLY A 185 3.35 -8.95 19.46
C GLY A 185 3.51 -8.23 20.81
N LEU A 186 2.39 -7.88 21.47
CA LEU A 186 2.39 -7.21 22.77
C LEU A 186 3.04 -8.04 23.90
N ILE A 187 2.71 -9.33 23.96
CA ILE A 187 3.27 -10.25 24.95
C ILE A 187 4.77 -10.46 24.69
N ARG A 188 5.16 -10.70 23.43
CA ARG A 188 6.56 -10.87 23.02
C ARG A 188 7.40 -9.64 23.32
N ALA A 189 6.87 -8.44 23.06
CA ALA A 189 7.56 -7.19 23.35
C ALA A 189 7.68 -6.89 24.86
N ASN A 190 6.92 -7.60 25.71
CA ASN A 190 6.91 -7.45 27.17
C ASN A 190 6.69 -5.99 27.63
N ILE A 191 5.81 -5.27 26.94
CA ILE A 191 5.51 -3.85 27.23
C ILE A 191 4.19 -3.65 27.99
N SER A 192 3.35 -4.69 28.10
CA SER A 192 2.04 -4.63 28.75
C SER A 192 1.56 -6.01 29.21
N SER A 193 0.72 -6.04 30.25
CA SER A 193 -0.07 -7.22 30.60
C SER A 193 -1.43 -7.19 29.90
N ALA A 194 -1.87 -8.33 29.34
CA ALA A 194 -3.15 -8.44 28.65
C ALA A 194 -4.14 -9.27 29.48
N LEU A 195 -5.34 -8.71 29.74
CA LEU A 195 -6.49 -9.46 30.25
C LEU A 195 -7.48 -9.65 29.11
N ILE A 196 -7.74 -10.90 28.72
CA ILE A 196 -8.55 -11.24 27.56
C ILE A 196 -9.85 -11.88 28.02
N PHE A 197 -10.99 -11.31 27.60
CA PHE A 197 -12.30 -11.92 27.73
C PHE A 197 -12.63 -12.70 26.45
N ASP A 198 -12.29 -13.99 26.45
CA ASP A 198 -12.45 -14.85 25.27
C ASP A 198 -13.84 -15.49 25.22
N MET A 199 -14.79 -14.80 24.57
CA MET A 199 -16.18 -15.26 24.53
C MET A 199 -16.43 -16.49 23.65
N HIS A 200 -15.53 -16.76 22.71
CA HIS A 200 -15.71 -17.79 21.69
C HIS A 200 -14.55 -18.80 21.64
N ASP A 201 -13.64 -18.74 22.62
CA ASP A 201 -12.46 -19.60 22.73
C ASP A 201 -11.59 -19.53 21.45
N GLU A 202 -11.29 -18.31 21.00
CA GLU A 202 -10.59 -18.05 19.75
C GLU A 202 -9.09 -17.75 19.91
N TYR A 203 -8.61 -17.45 21.12
CA TYR A 203 -7.29 -16.89 21.33
C TYR A 203 -6.33 -17.79 22.10
N ALA A 204 -6.81 -18.56 23.08
CA ALA A 204 -5.95 -19.31 23.99
C ALA A 204 -5.25 -20.49 23.29
N ASP A 205 -6.02 -21.36 22.65
CA ASP A 205 -5.55 -22.62 22.07
C ASP A 205 -5.81 -22.66 20.56
N GLU A 206 -5.12 -23.55 19.86
CA GLU A 206 -5.39 -23.81 18.44
C GLU A 206 -6.84 -24.27 18.21
N ARG A 207 -7.50 -23.63 17.25
CA ARG A 207 -8.89 -23.92 16.90
C ARG A 207 -9.02 -25.23 16.14
N ARG A 208 -9.83 -26.14 16.67
CA ARG A 208 -10.13 -27.45 16.03
C ARG A 208 -10.78 -27.32 14.65
N ASP A 209 -11.58 -26.27 14.43
CA ASP A 209 -12.27 -26.01 13.17
C ASP A 209 -11.41 -25.24 12.15
N LYS A 210 -10.26 -24.69 12.58
CA LYS A 210 -9.31 -23.96 11.75
C LYS A 210 -7.87 -24.32 12.13
N PRO A 211 -7.44 -25.57 11.87
CA PRO A 211 -6.09 -26.02 12.17
C PRO A 211 -5.07 -25.25 11.33
N GLY A 212 -3.87 -25.05 11.88
CA GLY A 212 -2.73 -24.40 11.25
C GLY A 212 -2.39 -23.01 11.81
N ILE A 213 -3.14 -22.48 12.79
CA ILE A 213 -2.79 -21.20 13.42
C ILE A 213 -2.74 -21.35 14.96
N PRO A 214 -1.52 -21.38 15.54
CA PRO A 214 -1.30 -21.59 16.96
C PRO A 214 -2.07 -20.61 17.86
N GLY A 215 -2.56 -21.09 19.00
CA GLY A 215 -3.09 -20.27 20.08
C GLY A 215 -1.98 -19.50 20.81
N LEU A 216 -2.37 -18.53 21.65
CA LEU A 216 -1.40 -17.79 22.46
C LEU A 216 -0.70 -18.69 23.49
N ARG A 217 -1.39 -19.67 24.06
CA ARG A 217 -0.76 -20.64 24.99
C ARG A 217 0.26 -21.51 24.28
N ASP A 218 -0.09 -21.97 23.08
CA ASP A 218 0.79 -22.79 22.23
C ASP A 218 2.08 -22.04 21.85
N LEU A 219 2.01 -20.71 21.71
CA LEU A 219 3.15 -19.88 21.29
C LEU A 219 4.09 -19.48 22.43
N PHE A 220 3.63 -19.52 23.68
CA PHE A 220 4.39 -19.03 24.83
C PHE A 220 4.69 -20.12 25.88
N ASP A 221 4.46 -21.40 25.55
CA ASP A 221 4.66 -22.56 26.44
C ASP A 221 4.04 -22.37 27.84
N SER A 222 2.95 -21.60 27.92
CA SER A 222 2.26 -21.36 29.18
C SER A 222 1.29 -22.51 29.44
N THR A 223 1.74 -23.46 30.25
CA THR A 223 0.88 -24.53 30.80
C THR A 223 -0.18 -23.95 31.73
#